data_AF-A0AAE3NGH8-F1
#
_entry.id   AF-A0AAE3NGH8-F1
#
_cell.length_a   1.000
_cell.length_b   1.000
_cell.length_c   1.000
_cell.angle_alpha   90.00
_cell.angle_beta   90.00
_cell.angle_gamma   90.00
#
_symmetry.space_group_name_H-M   'P 1'
#
loop_
_entity.id
_entity.type
_entity.pdbx_description
1 polymer ?
#
loop_
_entity_poly.entity_id
_entity_poly.type
_entity_poly.pdbx_seq_one_letter_code
_entity_poly.pdbx_strand_id
1 'polypeptide(L)'
;MRPIRLMILPLLLAAVFAHAAGTAPVAPAVSVASAAPMTVLRVEHHLASLGADGVQRDARFAERVYRQGDRVWIARELPATAAHADPDHDSPHAGHKHAETDTAPRWIERGAGGVLNVRVVSAAQQKTYRVEPAEYGNIGFDGSWATAYHLLDPASLKAMRADGPARGGVQTYRARQGEHTVTVDWDIAGQYPRRVESRNASGTQRKLTRVSVLPAPVAAPWVGAQRYTSADYTDLMD
;
A
#
# COMPACT_ATOMS: atom_id res chain seq x y z
N MET A 1 19.15 20.62 -4.00
CA MET A 1 17.69 20.58 -3.92
C MET A 1 17.27 19.23 -3.36
N ARG A 2 16.67 19.17 -2.17
CA ARG A 2 16.20 17.91 -1.57
C ARG A 2 14.89 17.48 -2.26
N PRO A 3 14.74 16.23 -2.73
CA PRO A 3 13.46 15.75 -3.20
C PRO A 3 12.48 15.77 -2.02
N ILE A 4 11.38 16.52 -2.18
CA ILE A 4 10.27 16.51 -1.23
C ILE A 4 9.66 15.11 -1.29
N ARG A 5 9.99 14.27 -0.30
CA ARG A 5 9.32 12.98 -0.10
C ARG A 5 7.85 13.28 0.17
N LEU A 6 7.00 12.89 -0.78
CA LEU A 6 5.56 13.03 -0.68
C LEU A 6 5.04 11.96 0.29
N MET A 7 5.16 12.25 1.58
CA MET A 7 4.73 11.38 2.65
C MET A 7 3.19 11.28 2.61
N ILE A 8 2.68 10.12 2.20
CA ILE A 8 1.26 9.79 2.36
C ILE A 8 1.07 9.53 3.85
N LEU A 9 0.61 10.55 4.58
CA LEU A 9 0.35 10.46 6.01
C LEU A 9 -0.86 9.54 6.24
N PRO A 10 -0.68 8.42 6.96
CA PRO A 10 -1.78 7.58 7.43
C PRO A 10 -2.45 8.23 8.65
N LEU A 11 -3.78 8.23 8.65
CA LEU A 11 -4.58 8.66 9.79
C LEU A 11 -4.63 7.50 10.81
N LEU A 12 -3.84 7.59 11.89
CA LEU A 12 -3.79 6.59 12.96
C LEU A 12 -4.92 6.81 13.98
N LEU A 13 -5.72 5.78 14.24
CA LEU A 13 -6.63 5.72 15.39
C LEU A 13 -6.33 4.44 16.18
N ALA A 14 -5.78 4.60 17.38
CA ALA A 14 -5.42 3.49 18.27
C ALA A 14 -6.63 3.04 19.11
N ALA A 15 -6.86 1.74 19.22
CA ALA A 15 -7.71 1.15 20.24
C ALA A 15 -7.06 -0.12 20.78
N VAL A 16 -6.80 -0.11 22.09
CA VAL A 16 -6.24 -1.22 22.87
C VAL A 16 -7.40 -2.01 23.46
N PHE A 17 -7.43 -3.32 23.25
CA PHE A 17 -8.13 -4.25 24.14
C PHE A 17 -7.32 -5.53 24.32
N ALA A 18 -6.95 -5.80 25.57
CA ALA A 18 -6.55 -7.11 26.05
C ALA A 18 -7.81 -7.94 26.35
N HIS A 19 -7.76 -9.27 26.20
CA HIS A 19 -8.32 -10.25 27.15
C HIS A 19 -7.83 -11.67 26.83
N ALA A 20 -7.70 -12.46 27.90
CA ALA A 20 -6.94 -13.69 27.99
C ALA A 20 -7.76 -14.98 27.84
N ALA A 21 -7.03 -16.02 27.41
CA ALA A 21 -7.06 -17.46 27.72
C ALA A 21 -8.36 -18.28 27.82
N GLY A 22 -8.33 -19.45 27.16
CA GLY A 22 -9.16 -20.62 27.45
C GLY A 22 -8.91 -21.77 26.46
N THR A 23 -8.10 -22.75 26.85
CA THR A 23 -7.65 -23.90 26.04
C THR A 23 -8.62 -25.09 26.09
N ALA A 24 -8.82 -25.78 24.96
CA ALA A 24 -9.11 -27.22 24.88
C ALA A 24 -8.62 -27.79 23.53
N PRO A 25 -7.89 -28.92 23.50
CA PRO A 25 -7.34 -29.48 22.27
C PRO A 25 -8.38 -30.36 21.56
N VAL A 26 -8.78 -29.96 20.36
CA VAL A 26 -9.51 -30.82 19.41
C VAL A 26 -8.53 -31.19 18.31
N ALA A 27 -8.40 -32.50 18.04
CA ALA A 27 -7.53 -33.04 17.01
C ALA A 27 -7.79 -32.36 15.64
N PRO A 28 -6.76 -31.94 14.89
CA PRO A 28 -6.98 -31.20 13.67
C PRO A 28 -7.52 -32.14 12.59
N ALA A 29 -8.79 -31.99 12.25
CA ALA A 29 -9.24 -32.30 10.91
C ALA A 29 -8.39 -31.43 9.96
N VAL A 30 -7.66 -32.08 9.05
CA VAL A 30 -6.93 -31.41 7.98
C VAL A 30 -7.97 -30.77 7.06
N SER A 31 -8.45 -29.60 7.47
CA SER A 31 -9.19 -28.71 6.60
C SER A 31 -8.20 -28.25 5.56
N VAL A 32 -8.35 -28.76 4.34
CA VAL A 32 -7.72 -28.17 3.16
C VAL A 32 -8.35 -26.78 3.06
N ALA A 33 -7.75 -25.81 3.75
CA ALA A 33 -8.18 -24.44 3.73
C ALA A 33 -8.17 -24.01 2.27
N SER A 34 -9.36 -23.79 1.71
CA SER A 34 -9.52 -23.19 0.40
C SER A 34 -8.74 -21.89 0.44
N ALA A 35 -7.58 -21.86 -0.22
CA ALA A 35 -6.75 -20.67 -0.27
C ALA A 35 -7.64 -19.53 -0.76
N ALA A 36 -7.67 -18.43 0.00
CA ALA A 36 -8.47 -17.28 -0.38
C ALA A 36 -8.15 -16.89 -1.84
N PRO A 37 -9.15 -16.49 -2.65
CA PRO A 37 -8.90 -16.12 -4.03
C PRO A 37 -7.97 -14.90 -4.07
N MET A 38 -6.96 -14.94 -4.94
CA MET A 38 -6.08 -13.81 -5.14
C MET A 38 -6.83 -12.69 -5.87
N THR A 39 -6.79 -11.49 -5.31
CA THR A 39 -7.25 -10.27 -5.99
C THR A 39 -6.05 -9.45 -6.42
N VAL A 40 -6.08 -8.94 -7.65
CA VAL A 40 -5.08 -8.01 -8.16
C VAL A 40 -5.74 -6.68 -8.47
N LEU A 41 -5.19 -5.61 -7.92
CA LEU A 41 -5.69 -4.25 -8.06
C LEU A 41 -4.62 -3.39 -8.71
N ARG A 42 -5.04 -2.53 -9.64
CA ARG A 42 -4.23 -1.40 -10.10
C ARG A 42 -4.69 -0.16 -9.36
N VAL A 43 -3.77 0.50 -8.69
CA VAL A 43 -3.99 1.69 -7.86
C VAL A 43 -3.30 2.86 -8.51
N GLU A 44 -4.07 3.76 -9.09
CA GLU A 44 -3.57 4.97 -9.75
C GLU A 44 -3.68 6.17 -8.81
N HIS A 45 -2.59 6.90 -8.66
CA HIS A 45 -2.52 8.08 -7.82
C HIS A 45 -2.28 9.32 -8.69
N HIS A 46 -3.03 10.38 -8.40
CA HIS A 46 -2.87 11.70 -9.00
C HIS A 46 -2.89 12.75 -7.90
N LEU A 47 -1.79 13.48 -7.77
CA LEU A 47 -1.67 14.59 -6.84
C LEU A 47 -1.44 15.87 -7.64
N ALA A 48 -2.26 16.88 -7.37
CA ALA A 48 -2.15 18.19 -7.97
C ALA A 48 -2.15 19.26 -6.87
N SER A 49 -1.22 20.21 -6.97
CA SER A 49 -1.18 21.38 -6.11
C SER A 49 -0.82 22.66 -6.88
N LEU A 50 -1.41 23.77 -6.47
CA LEU A 50 -1.04 25.12 -6.89
C LEU A 50 -0.47 25.88 -5.69
N GLY A 51 0.80 26.25 -5.78
CA GLY A 51 1.49 27.04 -4.76
C GLY A 51 1.11 28.52 -4.79
N ALA A 52 1.37 29.24 -3.71
CA ALA A 52 1.18 30.69 -3.63
C ALA A 52 2.09 31.48 -4.60
N ASP A 53 3.17 30.85 -5.06
CA ASP A 53 4.07 31.30 -6.11
C ASP A 53 3.47 31.17 -7.53
N GLY A 54 2.24 30.65 -7.66
CA GLY A 54 1.61 30.35 -8.94
C GLY A 54 2.12 29.07 -9.61
N VAL A 55 2.99 28.30 -8.94
CA VAL A 55 3.58 27.08 -9.50
C VAL A 55 2.63 25.90 -9.30
N GLN A 56 2.21 25.29 -10.42
CA GLN A 56 1.47 24.05 -10.42
C GLN A 56 2.43 22.85 -10.37
N ARG A 57 2.13 21.89 -9.50
CA ARG A 57 2.83 20.59 -9.40
C ARG A 57 1.82 19.48 -9.61
N ASP A 58 2.13 18.56 -10.54
CA ASP A 58 1.33 17.38 -10.86
C ASP A 58 2.22 16.15 -10.73
N ALA A 59 1.77 15.16 -9.95
CA ALA A 59 2.45 13.88 -9.79
C ALA A 59 1.47 12.74 -10.06
N ARG A 60 1.91 11.79 -10.89
CA ARG A 60 1.13 10.61 -11.25
C ARG A 60 1.99 9.37 -11.19
N PHE A 61 1.45 8.33 -10.60
CA PHE A 61 2.06 7.01 -10.61
C PHE A 61 0.98 5.95 -10.40
N ALA A 62 1.32 4.71 -10.72
CA ALA A 62 0.47 3.57 -10.44
C ALA A 62 1.22 2.54 -9.61
N GLU A 63 0.48 1.76 -8.86
CA GLU A 63 0.95 0.58 -8.13
C GLU A 63 0.07 -0.61 -8.51
N ARG A 64 0.66 -1.79 -8.49
CA ARG A 64 -0.07 -3.05 -8.55
C ARG A 64 -0.06 -3.69 -7.18
N VAL A 65 -1.25 -4.02 -6.69
CA VAL A 65 -1.47 -4.63 -5.38
C VAL A 65 -2.03 -6.03 -5.57
N TYR A 66 -1.32 -7.04 -5.10
CA TYR A 66 -1.79 -8.41 -5.01
C TYR A 66 -2.14 -8.68 -3.56
N ARG A 67 -3.32 -9.25 -3.31
CA ARG A 67 -3.71 -9.67 -1.97
C ARG A 67 -4.35 -11.04 -1.99
N GLN A 68 -3.96 -11.87 -1.03
CA GLN A 68 -4.45 -13.24 -0.90
C GLN A 68 -4.29 -13.71 0.54
N GLY A 69 -5.40 -13.93 1.25
CA GLY A 69 -5.38 -14.34 2.65
C GLY A 69 -4.59 -13.32 3.49
N ASP A 70 -3.56 -13.78 4.19
CA ASP A 70 -2.70 -12.93 5.03
C ASP A 70 -1.46 -12.38 4.30
N ARG A 71 -1.52 -12.24 2.96
CA ARG A 71 -0.42 -11.71 2.15
C ARG A 71 -0.86 -10.51 1.32
N VAL A 72 0.00 -9.50 1.27
CA VAL A 72 -0.10 -8.35 0.37
C VAL A 72 1.25 -8.11 -0.31
N TRP A 73 1.21 -7.85 -1.61
CA TRP A 73 2.35 -7.39 -2.40
C TRP A 73 2.01 -6.10 -3.11
N ILE A 74 2.84 -5.07 -2.95
CA ILE A 74 2.64 -3.76 -3.57
C ILE A 74 3.88 -3.44 -4.39
N ALA A 75 3.74 -3.25 -5.71
CA ALA A 75 4.83 -2.88 -6.60
C ALA A 75 4.49 -1.61 -7.38
N ARG A 76 5.46 -0.71 -7.54
CA ARG A 76 5.34 0.43 -8.47
C ARG A 76 5.16 -0.11 -9.89
N GLU A 77 4.17 0.39 -10.63
CA GLU A 77 4.11 0.17 -12.08
C GLU A 77 5.04 1.18 -12.75
N LEU A 78 6.21 0.72 -13.18
CA LEU A 78 7.18 1.53 -13.90
C LEU A 78 6.89 1.49 -15.40
N PRO A 79 6.93 2.65 -16.10
CA PRO A 79 6.97 2.66 -17.56
C PRO A 79 8.14 1.84 -18.09
N ALA A 80 8.00 1.19 -19.25
CA ALA A 80 9.08 0.39 -19.84
C ALA A 80 10.39 1.19 -20.01
N THR A 81 10.29 2.47 -20.35
CA THR A 81 11.43 3.39 -20.46
C THR A 81 12.16 3.65 -19.14
N ALA A 82 11.46 3.53 -18.00
CA ALA A 82 12.05 3.66 -16.67
C ALA A 82 12.48 2.30 -16.09
N ALA A 83 11.88 1.19 -16.54
CA ALA A 83 12.24 -0.16 -16.12
C ALA A 83 13.57 -0.64 -16.73
N HIS A 84 13.96 -0.09 -17.89
CA HIS A 84 15.20 -0.39 -18.62
C HIS A 84 16.22 0.75 -18.57
N ALA A 85 16.02 1.76 -17.72
CA ALA A 85 17.06 2.74 -17.47
C ALA A 85 18.17 2.02 -16.69
N ASP A 86 19.14 1.49 -17.44
CA ASP A 86 20.38 0.97 -16.90
C ASP A 86 21.01 2.11 -16.08
N PRO A 87 21.20 1.94 -14.76
CA PRO A 87 21.88 2.96 -13.99
C PRO A 87 23.32 2.98 -14.47
N ASP A 88 23.72 4.07 -15.14
CA ASP A 88 25.12 4.35 -15.49
C ASP A 88 26.04 3.86 -14.37
N HIS A 89 26.84 2.84 -14.67
CA HIS A 89 27.72 2.14 -13.74
C HIS A 89 28.93 2.99 -13.29
N ASP A 90 28.97 4.29 -13.62
CA ASP A 90 30.17 5.14 -13.55
C ASP A 90 30.12 6.28 -12.51
N SER A 91 29.19 6.24 -11.55
CA SER A 91 29.19 7.20 -10.42
C SER A 91 29.29 6.51 -9.06
N PRO A 92 30.50 6.45 -8.46
CA PRO A 92 30.73 5.71 -7.21
C PRO A 92 30.05 6.33 -5.97
N HIS A 93 29.52 7.56 -6.06
CA HIS A 93 29.08 8.32 -4.89
C HIS A 93 27.93 9.29 -5.20
N ALA A 94 26.70 8.83 -5.47
CA ALA A 94 25.45 9.56 -5.14
C ALA A 94 24.18 8.88 -5.68
N GLY A 95 23.32 8.33 -4.80
CA GLY A 95 21.87 8.29 -5.04
C GLY A 95 21.22 6.97 -5.50
N HIS A 96 21.99 5.94 -5.87
CA HIS A 96 21.41 4.72 -6.48
C HIS A 96 20.59 3.83 -5.52
N LYS A 97 21.01 3.69 -4.25
CA LYS A 97 20.32 2.80 -3.30
C LYS A 97 18.91 3.29 -2.90
N HIS A 98 18.69 4.60 -2.85
CA HIS A 98 17.37 5.15 -2.49
C HIS A 98 16.34 4.98 -3.63
N ALA A 99 16.78 5.05 -4.89
CA ALA A 99 15.91 4.88 -6.05
C ALA A 99 15.41 3.44 -6.20
N GLU A 100 16.26 2.44 -5.93
CA GLU A 100 15.83 1.03 -5.86
C GLU A 100 14.78 0.85 -4.77
N THR A 101 14.99 1.37 -3.57
CA THR A 101 14.04 1.21 -2.45
C THR A 101 12.69 1.88 -2.68
N ASP A 102 12.65 3.08 -3.29
CA ASP A 102 11.41 3.83 -3.53
C ASP A 102 10.47 3.17 -4.56
N THR A 103 11.01 2.26 -5.37
CA THR A 103 10.29 1.54 -6.42
C THR A 103 10.22 0.04 -6.18
N ALA A 104 11.04 -0.50 -5.27
CA ALA A 104 11.09 -1.90 -4.94
C ALA A 104 9.75 -2.41 -4.39
N PRO A 105 9.33 -3.61 -4.79
CA PRO A 105 8.13 -4.21 -4.26
C PRO A 105 8.18 -4.41 -2.75
N ARG A 106 7.05 -4.15 -2.11
CA ARG A 106 6.81 -4.44 -0.70
C ARG A 106 6.02 -5.72 -0.57
N TRP A 107 6.50 -6.65 0.25
CA TRP A 107 5.81 -7.89 0.59
C TRP A 107 5.49 -7.91 2.08
N ILE A 108 4.20 -7.82 2.39
CA ILE A 108 3.66 -7.74 3.75
C ILE A 108 2.91 -9.05 4.02
N GLU A 109 3.25 -9.73 5.10
CA GLU A 109 2.50 -10.87 5.60
C GLU A 109 2.00 -10.61 7.02
N ARG A 110 0.77 -11.01 7.31
CA ARG A 110 0.20 -10.96 8.65
C ARG A 110 0.31 -12.33 9.31
N GLY A 111 1.16 -12.43 10.32
CA GLY A 111 1.31 -13.63 11.13
C GLY A 111 0.24 -13.76 12.22
N ALA A 112 0.40 -14.80 13.04
CA ALA A 112 -0.42 -15.02 14.22
C ALA A 112 -0.37 -13.80 15.16
N GLY A 113 -1.49 -13.51 15.84
CA GLY A 113 -1.60 -12.33 16.71
C GLY A 113 -1.59 -10.98 15.97
N GLY A 114 -1.58 -10.98 14.64
CA GLY A 114 -1.58 -9.76 13.84
C GLY A 114 -0.20 -9.12 13.64
N VAL A 115 0.88 -9.82 14.01
CA VAL A 115 2.27 -9.37 13.79
C VAL A 115 2.53 -9.26 12.29
N LEU A 116 3.16 -8.17 11.84
CA LEU A 116 3.47 -7.94 10.43
C LEU A 116 4.91 -8.32 10.13
N ASN A 117 5.10 -9.17 9.12
CA ASN A 117 6.38 -9.44 8.50
C ASN A 117 6.47 -8.64 7.20
N VAL A 118 7.22 -7.54 7.23
CA VAL A 118 7.36 -6.63 6.09
C VAL A 118 8.73 -6.80 5.45
N ARG A 119 8.75 -6.93 4.13
CA ARG A 119 9.97 -6.98 3.34
C ARG A 119 9.92 -6.02 2.17
N VAL A 120 11.09 -5.48 1.82
CA VAL A 120 11.36 -4.94 0.48
C VAL A 120 12.02 -6.04 -0.35
N VAL A 121 11.67 -6.16 -1.63
CA VAL A 121 12.17 -7.23 -2.50
C VAL A 121 13.00 -6.66 -3.64
N SER A 122 14.24 -7.13 -3.78
CA SER A 122 15.08 -6.86 -4.94
C SER A 122 15.20 -8.12 -5.81
N ALA A 123 14.58 -8.08 -6.98
CA ALA A 123 14.72 -9.16 -7.96
C ALA A 123 16.13 -9.21 -8.57
N ALA A 124 16.75 -8.05 -8.79
CA ALA A 124 18.10 -7.94 -9.34
C ALA A 124 19.15 -8.57 -8.42
N GLN A 125 19.03 -8.35 -7.10
CA GLN A 125 19.95 -8.92 -6.11
C GLN A 125 19.49 -10.30 -5.61
N GLN A 126 18.33 -10.79 -6.05
CA GLN A 126 17.66 -11.99 -5.53
C GLN A 126 17.61 -12.00 -3.98
N LYS A 127 17.24 -10.86 -3.41
CA LYS A 127 17.18 -10.63 -1.95
C LYS A 127 15.81 -10.14 -1.51
N THR A 128 15.42 -10.52 -0.29
CA THR A 128 14.37 -9.85 0.48
C THR A 128 14.98 -9.19 1.71
N TYR A 129 14.69 -7.92 1.93
CA TYR A 129 15.18 -7.14 3.05
C TYR A 129 14.08 -7.01 4.09
N ARG A 130 14.28 -7.57 5.28
CA ARG A 130 13.35 -7.41 6.40
C ARG A 130 13.35 -5.96 6.85
N VAL A 131 12.15 -5.39 6.96
CA VAL A 131 11.97 -4.00 7.40
C VAL A 131 11.39 -4.03 8.81
N GLU A 132 12.10 -3.40 9.74
CA GLU A 132 11.62 -3.25 11.12
C GLU A 132 10.56 -2.14 11.21
N PRO A 133 9.67 -2.15 12.22
CA PRO A 133 8.58 -1.16 12.35
C PRO A 133 9.06 0.31 12.35
N ALA A 134 10.23 0.58 12.92
CA ALA A 134 10.84 1.91 12.92
C ALA A 134 11.15 2.43 11.49
N GLU A 135 11.34 1.52 10.54
CA GLU A 135 11.73 1.80 9.16
C GLU A 135 10.54 1.82 8.19
N TYR A 136 9.31 1.52 8.64
CA TYR A 136 8.13 1.48 7.77
C TYR A 136 7.89 2.79 7.02
N GLY A 137 8.11 3.92 7.69
CA GLY A 137 7.98 5.24 7.08
C GLY A 137 8.95 5.46 5.91
N ASN A 138 10.13 4.85 5.96
CA ASN A 138 11.16 4.98 4.91
C ASN A 138 10.77 4.27 3.61
N ILE A 139 9.89 3.27 3.68
CA ILE A 139 9.35 2.54 2.53
C ILE A 139 7.91 2.96 2.19
N GLY A 140 7.42 4.05 2.78
CA GLY A 140 6.05 4.54 2.56
C GLY A 140 4.96 3.59 3.04
N PHE A 141 5.23 2.79 4.08
CA PHE A 141 4.24 1.94 4.75
C PHE A 141 3.89 2.53 6.11
N ASP A 142 2.62 2.43 6.49
CA ASP A 142 2.08 3.04 7.72
C ASP A 142 2.01 2.09 8.91
N GLY A 143 2.38 0.83 8.74
CA GLY A 143 2.20 -0.21 9.75
C GLY A 143 0.78 -0.78 9.83
N SER A 144 -0.15 -0.33 8.98
CA SER A 144 -1.54 -0.77 9.01
C SER A 144 -1.78 -1.91 8.02
N TRP A 145 -2.07 -3.10 8.55
CA TRP A 145 -2.56 -4.22 7.74
C TRP A 145 -3.85 -3.87 6.99
N ALA A 146 -4.79 -3.20 7.68
CA ALA A 146 -6.07 -2.84 7.09
C ALA A 146 -5.88 -1.91 5.88
N THR A 147 -5.00 -0.91 6.01
CA THR A 147 -4.65 -0.03 4.88
C THR A 147 -3.95 -0.80 3.76
N ALA A 148 -2.98 -1.67 4.06
CA ALA A 148 -2.29 -2.44 3.03
C ALA A 148 -3.24 -3.39 2.25
N TYR A 149 -4.13 -4.08 2.96
CA TYR A 149 -5.01 -5.10 2.37
C TYR A 149 -6.24 -4.50 1.68
N HIS A 150 -6.82 -3.43 2.25
CA HIS A 150 -8.04 -2.81 1.75
C HIS A 150 -7.81 -1.49 1.02
N LEU A 151 -6.57 -0.99 0.95
CA LEU A 151 -6.16 0.32 0.43
C LEU A 151 -6.68 1.54 1.22
N LEU A 152 -7.57 1.29 2.17
CA LEU A 152 -8.14 2.22 3.15
C LEU A 152 -8.64 1.35 4.31
N ASP A 153 -8.39 1.75 5.55
CA ASP A 153 -8.95 1.04 6.71
C ASP A 153 -10.49 1.08 6.67
N PRO A 154 -11.20 -0.07 6.55
CA PRO A 154 -12.66 -0.09 6.53
C PRO A 154 -13.30 0.51 7.79
N ALA A 155 -12.62 0.48 8.93
CA ALA A 155 -13.11 1.08 10.17
C ALA A 155 -13.28 2.60 10.04
N SER A 156 -12.44 3.26 9.23
CA SER A 156 -12.50 4.70 9.01
C SER A 156 -13.81 5.15 8.34
N LEU A 157 -14.45 4.28 7.55
CA LEU A 157 -15.71 4.58 6.86
C LEU A 157 -16.85 4.85 7.85
N LYS A 158 -16.79 4.28 9.06
CA LYS A 158 -17.80 4.51 10.11
C LYS A 158 -17.83 5.95 10.61
N ALA A 159 -16.70 6.65 10.50
CA ALA A 159 -16.58 8.07 10.85
C ALA A 159 -17.02 8.99 9.69
N MET A 160 -17.35 8.44 8.52
CA MET A 160 -17.79 9.19 7.35
C MET A 160 -19.32 9.12 7.19
N ARG A 161 -19.91 10.16 6.60
CA ARG A 161 -21.33 10.17 6.24
C ARG A 161 -21.53 9.39 4.94
N ALA A 162 -22.43 8.40 4.94
CA ALA A 162 -22.90 7.78 3.70
C ALA A 162 -23.65 8.81 2.83
N ASP A 163 -23.27 8.92 1.56
CA ASP A 163 -23.84 9.88 0.61
C ASP A 163 -24.82 9.16 -0.33
N GLY A 164 -26.05 9.00 0.16
CA GLY A 164 -27.11 8.25 -0.53
C GLY A 164 -26.97 6.72 -0.39
N PRO A 165 -27.90 5.96 -1.00
CA PRO A 165 -27.88 4.50 -0.94
C PRO A 165 -26.79 3.92 -1.85
N ALA A 166 -26.32 2.72 -1.53
CA ALA A 166 -25.40 1.97 -2.37
C ALA A 166 -26.01 1.67 -3.75
N ARG A 167 -25.20 1.80 -4.82
CA ARG A 167 -25.60 1.54 -6.21
C ARG A 167 -24.54 0.70 -6.90
N GLY A 168 -24.94 -0.36 -7.60
CA GLY A 168 -24.01 -1.23 -8.33
C GLY A 168 -22.91 -1.84 -7.45
N GLY A 169 -23.23 -2.16 -6.19
CA GLY A 169 -22.27 -2.69 -5.22
C GLY A 169 -21.30 -1.67 -4.62
N VAL A 170 -21.50 -0.37 -4.88
CA VAL A 170 -20.64 0.71 -4.38
C VAL A 170 -21.41 1.62 -3.44
N GLN A 171 -20.82 1.94 -2.28
CA GLN A 171 -21.31 2.95 -1.33
C GLN A 171 -20.39 4.17 -1.35
N THR A 172 -20.94 5.36 -1.59
CA THR A 172 -20.19 6.61 -1.46
C THR A 172 -20.24 7.11 -0.02
N TYR A 173 -19.09 7.53 0.50
CA TYR A 173 -18.92 8.15 1.80
C TYR A 173 -18.26 9.52 1.65
N ARG A 174 -18.63 10.47 2.50
CA ARG A 174 -18.03 11.81 2.54
C ARG A 174 -17.73 12.24 3.97
N ALA A 175 -16.58 12.86 4.17
CA ALA A 175 -16.20 13.50 5.43
C ALA A 175 -15.50 14.82 5.16
N ARG A 176 -15.60 15.76 6.11
CA ARG A 176 -14.78 16.96 6.14
C ARG A 176 -13.66 16.77 7.16
N GLN A 177 -12.43 17.06 6.75
CA GLN A 177 -11.22 16.95 7.55
C GLN A 177 -10.48 18.29 7.47
N GLY A 178 -10.76 19.18 8.44
CA GLY A 178 -10.32 20.57 8.36
C GLY A 178 -10.81 21.27 7.09
N GLU A 179 -9.89 21.80 6.30
CA GLU A 179 -10.17 22.46 5.02
C GLU A 179 -10.41 21.49 3.86
N HIS A 180 -10.23 20.19 4.07
CA HIS A 180 -10.38 19.18 3.03
C HIS A 180 -11.73 18.49 3.12
N THR A 181 -12.30 18.19 1.95
CA THR A 181 -13.39 17.23 1.80
C THR A 181 -12.83 15.94 1.23
N VAL A 182 -13.08 14.83 1.91
CA VAL A 182 -12.71 13.48 1.49
C VAL A 182 -13.98 12.76 1.01
N THR A 183 -13.94 12.22 -0.20
CA THR A 183 -14.97 11.36 -0.78
C THR A 183 -14.38 9.99 -1.07
N VAL A 184 -15.08 8.93 -0.66
CA VAL A 184 -14.67 7.54 -0.89
C VAL A 184 -15.81 6.81 -1.58
N ASP A 185 -15.55 6.22 -2.74
CA ASP A 185 -16.47 5.28 -3.39
C ASP A 185 -15.99 3.86 -3.04
N TRP A 186 -16.69 3.21 -2.11
CA TRP A 186 -16.31 1.93 -1.53
C TRP A 186 -16.96 0.76 -2.26
N ASP A 187 -16.17 -0.18 -2.77
CA ASP A 187 -16.67 -1.47 -3.26
C ASP A 187 -17.02 -2.38 -2.08
N ILE A 188 -18.30 -2.71 -1.92
CA ILE A 188 -18.79 -3.46 -0.76
C ILE A 188 -18.31 -4.91 -0.79
N ALA A 189 -18.41 -5.57 -1.96
CA ALA A 189 -18.04 -6.97 -2.11
C ALA A 189 -16.53 -7.15 -2.16
N GLY A 190 -15.86 -6.26 -2.89
CA GLY A 190 -14.41 -6.23 -3.00
C GLY A 190 -13.72 -5.76 -1.73
N GLN A 191 -14.38 -4.98 -0.86
CA GLN A 191 -13.75 -4.37 0.31
C GLN A 191 -12.47 -3.59 -0.04
N TYR A 192 -12.60 -2.65 -0.97
CA TYR A 192 -11.57 -1.68 -1.32
C TYR A 192 -12.24 -0.41 -1.90
N PRO A 193 -11.60 0.77 -1.84
CA PRO A 193 -12.16 1.96 -2.48
C PRO A 193 -11.94 1.90 -3.99
N ARG A 194 -12.98 2.03 -4.81
CA ARG A 194 -12.82 2.28 -6.26
C ARG A 194 -12.26 3.68 -6.52
N ARG A 195 -12.54 4.61 -5.61
CA ARG A 195 -12.05 5.98 -5.66
C ARG A 195 -11.90 6.56 -4.27
N VAL A 196 -10.81 7.28 -4.04
CA VAL A 196 -10.64 8.18 -2.89
C VAL A 196 -10.22 9.53 -3.43
N GLU A 197 -10.95 10.59 -3.09
CA GLU A 197 -10.58 11.95 -3.44
C GLU A 197 -10.55 12.82 -2.20
N SER A 198 -9.42 13.50 -1.97
CA SER A 198 -9.32 14.63 -1.04
C SER A 198 -9.13 15.91 -1.84
N ARG A 199 -9.91 16.94 -1.53
CA ARG A 199 -9.77 18.27 -2.13
C ARG A 199 -9.91 19.34 -1.05
N ASN A 200 -9.06 20.36 -1.07
CA ASN A 200 -9.25 21.53 -0.20
C ASN A 200 -10.39 22.45 -0.70
N ALA A 201 -10.90 23.31 0.18
CA ALA A 201 -12.00 24.22 -0.13
C ALA A 201 -11.69 25.17 -1.30
N SER A 202 -10.44 25.63 -1.45
CA SER A 202 -10.02 26.54 -2.52
C SER A 202 -9.80 25.83 -3.87
N GLY A 203 -9.81 24.49 -3.91
CA GLY A 203 -9.52 23.70 -5.11
C GLY A 203 -8.06 23.69 -5.55
N THR A 204 -7.16 24.35 -4.82
CA THR A 204 -5.73 24.41 -5.14
C THR A 204 -4.98 23.14 -4.81
N GLN A 205 -5.57 22.23 -4.03
CA GLN A 205 -4.96 20.94 -3.71
C GLN A 205 -5.96 19.81 -3.92
N ARG A 206 -5.49 18.76 -4.62
CA ARG A 206 -6.27 17.57 -4.90
C ARG A 206 -5.38 16.33 -4.84
N LYS A 207 -5.83 15.33 -4.11
CA LYS A 207 -5.30 13.96 -4.15
C LYS A 207 -6.41 13.03 -4.59
N LEU A 208 -6.16 12.28 -5.65
CA LEU A 208 -7.10 11.31 -6.18
C LEU A 208 -6.40 9.96 -6.31
N THR A 209 -7.03 8.95 -5.72
CA THR A 209 -6.70 7.55 -5.92
C THR A 209 -7.84 6.88 -6.66
N ARG A 210 -7.54 6.11 -7.71
CA ARG A 210 -8.49 5.26 -8.44
C ARG A 210 -8.02 3.82 -8.40
N VAL A 211 -8.94 2.89 -8.22
CA VAL A 211 -8.63 1.47 -8.10
C VAL A 211 -9.48 0.68 -9.08
N SER A 212 -8.82 -0.18 -9.84
CA SER A 212 -9.45 -1.11 -10.78
C SER A 212 -8.95 -2.53 -10.51
N VAL A 213 -9.80 -3.52 -10.77
CA VAL A 213 -9.42 -4.93 -10.70
C VAL A 213 -8.69 -5.31 -11.99
N LEU A 214 -7.60 -6.05 -11.84
CA LEU A 214 -6.88 -6.69 -12.94
C LEU A 214 -7.15 -8.20 -12.95
N PRO A 215 -6.97 -8.87 -14.11
CA PRO A 215 -6.93 -10.33 -14.15
C PRO A 215 -5.86 -10.87 -13.18
N ALA A 216 -6.24 -11.89 -12.39
CA ALA A 216 -5.30 -12.55 -11.50
C ALA A 216 -4.32 -13.42 -12.30
N PRO A 217 -2.99 -13.32 -12.09
CA PRO A 217 -2.05 -14.23 -12.72
C PRO A 217 -2.15 -15.64 -12.13
N VAL A 218 -1.57 -16.61 -12.83
CA VAL A 218 -1.53 -18.02 -12.38
C VAL A 218 -0.76 -18.18 -11.07
N ALA A 219 0.30 -17.40 -10.87
CA ALA A 219 1.11 -17.41 -9.67
C ALA A 219 1.26 -16.01 -9.09
N ALA A 220 1.19 -15.92 -7.77
CA ALA A 220 1.45 -14.67 -7.05
C ALA A 220 2.96 -14.33 -7.05
N PRO A 221 3.33 -13.04 -7.01
CA PRO A 221 4.73 -12.62 -7.11
C PRO A 221 5.61 -13.11 -5.95
N TRP A 222 5.04 -13.26 -4.75
CA TRP A 222 5.79 -13.78 -3.59
C TRP A 222 6.24 -15.24 -3.75
N VAL A 223 5.64 -16.03 -4.63
CA VAL A 223 6.06 -17.42 -4.87
C VAL A 223 7.50 -17.46 -5.40
N GLY A 224 7.88 -16.52 -6.26
CA GLY A 224 9.27 -16.38 -6.70
C GLY A 224 10.17 -15.82 -5.60
N ALA A 225 9.71 -14.77 -4.92
CA ALA A 225 10.49 -14.07 -3.89
C ALA A 225 10.79 -14.94 -2.65
N GLN A 226 10.02 -16.00 -2.38
CA GLN A 226 10.30 -16.96 -1.31
C GLN A 226 11.67 -17.65 -1.45
N ARG A 227 12.22 -17.68 -2.66
CA ARG A 227 13.52 -18.33 -2.96
C ARG A 227 14.70 -17.38 -2.77
N TYR A 228 14.44 -16.11 -2.54
CA TYR A 228 15.47 -15.09 -2.40
C TYR A 228 16.10 -15.13 -1.02
N THR A 229 17.37 -14.75 -0.95
CA THR A 229 18.11 -14.71 0.32
C THR A 229 17.58 -13.56 1.19
N SER A 230 17.44 -13.79 2.50
CA SER A 230 17.04 -12.75 3.44
C SER A 230 18.23 -11.91 3.87
N ALA A 231 18.02 -10.61 4.01
CA ALA A 231 18.94 -9.62 4.58
C ALA A 231 18.15 -8.61 5.43
N ASP A 232 18.83 -7.73 6.16
CA ASP A 232 18.16 -6.68 6.92
C ASP A 232 18.09 -5.39 6.11
N TYR A 233 17.02 -4.62 6.26
CA TYR A 233 16.82 -3.38 5.50
C TYR A 233 17.92 -2.33 5.75
N THR A 234 18.55 -2.37 6.92
CA THR A 234 19.72 -1.52 7.24
C THR A 234 20.91 -1.81 6.34
N ASP A 235 21.05 -3.02 5.79
CA ASP A 235 22.12 -3.38 4.84
C ASP A 235 22.00 -2.62 3.50
N LEU A 236 20.85 -2.00 3.23
CA LEU A 236 20.67 -1.09 2.09
C LEU A 236 21.11 0.35 2.40
N MET A 237 21.33 0.69 3.66
CA MET A 237 21.70 2.05 4.11
C MET A 237 23.21 2.23 4.29
N ASP A 238 23.93 1.15 4.57
CA ASP A 238 25.39 1.12 4.69
C ASP A 238 26.09 1.08 3.32
#